data_AF-A0A8J4YNW7-F1
#
_entry.id   AF-A0A8J4YNW7-F1
#
_cell.length_a   1.000
_cell.length_b   1.000
_cell.length_c   1.000
_cell.angle_alpha   90.00
_cell.angle_beta   90.00
_cell.angle_gamma   90.00
#
_symmetry.space_group_name_H-M   'P 1'
#
loop_
_entity.id
_entity.type
_entity.pdbx_description
1 polymer ?
#
loop_
_entity_poly.entity_id
_entity_poly.type
_entity_poly.pdbx_seq_one_letter_code
_entity_poly.pdbx_strand_id
1 'polypeptide(L)'
;MPQYIGCQHHILGRILKHVLDFYVSKTTTKPSLNYKFIDELLENYKELQSEYKAETEMNVDENPGWRDDFKFLYELCKAFQHCKKHAAFPVIKWRKLPSLHSARWNSRAIYTLIAYFLLPSWRSVLELPACFIAEKWQEAWFGTQKFKETTYDNLLLGITKLGCASALKCLKTHWSRAPSVLDVPRSNMIAKRAVKVMEELGEKCKKDKYLDLMFVVTNNV
;
A
#
# COMPACT_ATOMS: atom_id res chain seq x y z
N MET A 1 -18.67 5.07 -25.93
CA MET A 1 -18.07 5.99 -24.94
C MET A 1 -16.82 5.36 -24.35
N PRO A 2 -15.75 6.15 -24.09
CA PRO A 2 -14.59 5.65 -23.36
C PRO A 2 -14.99 5.25 -21.93
N GLN A 3 -14.64 4.02 -21.53
CA GLN A 3 -14.90 3.51 -20.18
C GLN A 3 -13.79 3.98 -19.23
N TYR A 4 -14.11 4.80 -18.22
CA TYR A 4 -13.14 5.14 -17.18
C TYR A 4 -13.16 4.08 -16.07
N ILE A 5 -12.03 3.39 -15.87
CA ILE A 5 -11.82 2.45 -14.76
C ILE A 5 -10.64 2.96 -13.93
N GLY A 6 -10.91 3.31 -12.67
CA GLY A 6 -9.89 3.78 -11.74
C GLY A 6 -8.87 2.70 -11.36
N CYS A 7 -7.65 3.14 -11.04
CA CYS A 7 -6.60 2.28 -10.50
C CYS A 7 -7.03 1.66 -9.15
N GLN A 8 -7.07 0.34 -9.04
CA GLN A 8 -7.50 -0.37 -7.83
C GLN A 8 -6.60 -0.05 -6.63
N HIS A 9 -5.27 -0.02 -6.81
CA HIS A 9 -4.34 0.42 -5.75
C HIS A 9 -4.64 1.84 -5.25
N HIS A 10 -5.09 2.74 -6.11
CA HIS A 10 -5.45 4.10 -5.69
C HIS A 10 -6.71 4.10 -4.82
N ILE A 11 -7.71 3.31 -5.21
CA ILE A 11 -8.96 3.14 -4.45
C ILE A 11 -8.66 2.49 -3.09
N LEU A 12 -7.85 1.43 -3.06
CA LEU A 12 -7.38 0.78 -1.83
C LEU A 12 -6.66 1.76 -0.90
N GLY A 13 -5.81 2.63 -1.43
CA GLY A 13 -5.15 3.68 -0.66
C GLY A 13 -6.13 4.70 -0.05
N ARG A 14 -7.22 5.03 -0.75
CA ARG A 14 -8.29 5.91 -0.24
C ARG A 14 -9.15 5.22 0.82
N ILE A 15 -9.52 3.96 0.60
CA ILE A 15 -10.25 3.14 1.59
C ILE A 15 -9.46 3.12 2.90
N LEU A 16 -8.15 2.81 2.83
CA LEU A 16 -7.32 2.73 4.03
C LEU A 16 -7.15 4.08 4.73
N LYS A 17 -7.11 5.19 3.98
CA LYS A 17 -7.15 6.53 4.56
C LYS A 17 -8.42 6.74 5.40
N HIS A 18 -9.59 6.38 4.86
CA HIS A 18 -10.86 6.51 5.61
C HIS A 18 -10.89 5.63 6.86
N VAL A 19 -10.38 4.40 6.76
CA VAL A 19 -10.28 3.50 7.93
C VAL A 19 -9.39 4.10 9.01
N LEU A 20 -8.18 4.55 8.68
CA LEU A 20 -7.28 5.13 9.69
C LEU A 20 -7.79 6.45 10.25
N ASP A 21 -8.38 7.31 9.41
CA ASP A 21 -9.01 8.55 9.87
C ASP A 21 -10.13 8.28 10.89
N PHE A 22 -10.86 7.17 10.74
CA PHE A 22 -11.94 6.76 11.65
C PHE A 22 -11.43 6.23 13.00
N TYR A 23 -10.37 5.42 13.02
CA TYR A 23 -9.86 4.81 14.26
C TYR A 23 -8.85 5.68 15.03
N VAL A 24 -7.99 6.40 14.32
CA VAL A 24 -6.85 7.12 14.92
C VAL A 24 -7.15 8.60 15.12
N SER A 25 -8.18 9.12 14.43
CA SER A 25 -8.50 10.55 14.29
C SER A 25 -7.37 11.37 13.65
N LYS A 26 -7.73 12.32 12.80
CA LYS A 26 -6.75 13.25 12.20
C LYS A 26 -6.38 14.34 13.20
N THR A 27 -5.09 14.67 13.26
CA THR A 27 -4.64 15.90 13.92
C THR A 27 -4.80 17.14 13.05
N THR A 28 -4.98 17.02 11.72
CA THR A 28 -4.96 18.19 10.81
C THR A 28 -5.80 18.05 9.54
N THR A 29 -6.12 19.18 8.90
CA THR A 29 -6.76 19.32 7.58
C THR A 29 -5.84 19.06 6.38
N LYS A 30 -4.56 18.75 6.60
CA LYS A 30 -3.57 18.55 5.52
C LYS A 30 -3.68 17.12 4.90
N PRO A 31 -3.38 16.96 3.60
CA PRO A 31 -3.47 15.66 2.90
C PRO A 31 -2.36 14.64 3.25
N SER A 32 -1.48 14.96 4.21
CA SER A 32 -0.32 14.14 4.60
C SER A 32 -0.67 13.01 5.58
N LEU A 33 0.28 12.10 5.77
CA LEU A 33 0.25 10.98 6.74
C LEU A 33 0.45 11.49 8.18
N ASN A 34 -0.39 12.40 8.64
CA ASN A 34 -0.26 13.03 9.96
C ASN A 34 -1.07 12.22 10.99
N TYR A 35 -0.55 11.07 11.40
CA TYR A 35 -1.11 10.28 12.50
C TYR A 35 -0.09 10.27 13.63
N LYS A 36 -0.53 10.49 14.88
CA LYS A 36 0.38 10.60 16.04
C LYS A 36 1.31 9.37 16.19
N PHE A 37 0.79 8.17 15.94
CA PHE A 37 1.60 6.95 15.98
C PHE A 37 2.71 6.93 14.91
N ILE A 38 2.53 7.61 13.78
CA ILE A 38 3.57 7.72 12.74
C ILE A 38 4.67 8.65 13.22
N ASP A 39 4.32 9.76 13.86
CA ASP A 39 5.28 10.71 14.42
C ASP A 39 6.13 10.01 15.51
N GLU A 40 5.47 9.33 16.45
CA GLU A 40 6.11 8.54 17.51
C GLU A 40 7.01 7.43 16.96
N LEU A 41 6.55 6.74 15.91
CA LEU A 41 7.36 5.72 15.24
C LEU A 41 8.60 6.32 14.58
N LEU A 42 8.47 7.47 13.91
CA LEU A 42 9.58 8.10 13.19
C LEU A 42 10.66 8.62 14.15
N GLU A 43 10.25 9.19 15.27
CA GLU A 43 11.15 9.71 16.30
C GLU A 43 11.95 8.58 16.96
N ASN A 44 11.29 7.45 17.26
CA ASN A 44 11.85 6.41 18.12
C ASN A 44 12.22 5.10 17.38
N TYR A 45 12.18 5.09 16.04
CA TYR A 45 12.20 3.83 15.26
C TYR A 45 13.33 2.86 15.63
N LYS A 46 14.55 3.37 15.80
CA LYS A 46 15.73 2.52 16.11
C LYS A 46 15.67 1.92 17.51
N GLU A 47 15.21 2.69 18.48
CA GLU A 47 15.07 2.25 19.87
C GLU A 47 13.97 1.19 19.96
N LEU A 48 12.80 1.46 19.37
CA LEU A 48 11.68 0.52 19.32
C LEU A 48 12.06 -0.82 18.68
N GLN A 49 12.89 -0.80 17.62
CA GLN A 49 13.42 -2.02 17.01
C GLN A 49 14.28 -2.84 17.97
N SER A 50 15.09 -2.19 18.81
CA SER A 50 15.96 -2.85 19.78
C SER A 50 15.19 -3.43 20.97
N GLU A 51 14.05 -2.82 21.31
CA GLU A 51 13.16 -3.27 22.38
C GLU A 51 12.21 -4.39 21.93
N TYR A 52 12.04 -4.58 20.61
CA TYR A 52 11.16 -5.60 20.06
C TYR A 52 11.68 -7.01 20.39
N LYS A 53 10.89 -7.76 21.17
CA LYS A 53 11.17 -9.14 21.53
C LYS A 53 10.40 -10.08 20.61
N ALA A 54 11.13 -10.75 19.73
CA ALA A 54 10.59 -11.84 18.93
C ALA A 54 10.57 -13.14 19.75
N GLU A 55 9.54 -13.95 19.53
CA GLU A 55 9.28 -15.20 20.24
C GLU A 55 9.31 -16.40 19.30
N THR A 56 8.99 -16.21 18.01
CA THR A 56 8.88 -17.29 17.03
C THR A 56 9.51 -16.93 15.69
N GLU A 57 9.98 -17.95 14.97
CA GLU A 57 10.34 -17.78 13.57
C GLU A 57 9.11 -17.93 12.67
N MET A 58 9.13 -17.23 11.54
CA MET A 58 8.09 -17.31 10.52
C MET A 58 8.72 -17.62 9.17
N ASN A 59 8.17 -18.63 8.49
CA ASN A 59 8.46 -18.88 7.09
C ASN A 59 7.62 -17.93 6.23
N VAL A 60 8.30 -17.07 5.47
CA VAL A 60 7.69 -16.27 4.41
C VAL A 60 8.15 -16.85 3.09
N ASP A 61 7.21 -17.26 2.24
CA ASP A 61 7.51 -17.82 0.93
C ASP A 61 8.40 -16.88 0.10
N GLU A 62 9.31 -17.46 -0.69
CA GLU A 62 10.11 -16.69 -1.66
C GLU A 62 9.21 -15.94 -2.63
N ASN A 63 9.54 -14.67 -2.84
CA ASN A 63 8.63 -13.71 -3.46
C ASN A 63 9.02 -13.43 -4.92
N PRO A 64 8.07 -13.38 -5.87
CA PRO A 64 8.31 -13.33 -7.32
C PRO A 64 8.81 -11.96 -7.88
N GLY A 65 9.91 -11.43 -7.36
CA GLY A 65 10.56 -10.24 -7.95
C GLY A 65 9.82 -8.92 -7.70
N TRP A 66 9.00 -8.83 -6.65
CA TRP A 66 8.31 -7.58 -6.28
C TRP A 66 9.26 -6.46 -5.83
N ARG A 67 8.76 -5.22 -5.86
CA ARG A 67 9.46 -4.06 -5.29
C ARG A 67 9.60 -4.24 -3.77
N ASP A 68 10.67 -3.71 -3.19
CA ASP A 68 10.99 -3.91 -1.77
C ASP A 68 9.92 -3.44 -0.79
N ASP A 69 9.17 -2.38 -1.12
CA ASP A 69 8.06 -1.89 -0.31
C ASP A 69 6.85 -2.85 -0.33
N PHE A 70 6.61 -3.53 -1.46
CA PHE A 70 5.59 -4.58 -1.57
C PHE A 70 6.00 -5.84 -0.84
N LYS A 71 7.27 -6.25 -0.98
CA LYS A 71 7.84 -7.39 -0.24
C LYS A 71 7.71 -7.18 1.26
N PHE A 72 8.10 -5.99 1.74
CA PHE A 72 8.04 -5.68 3.15
C PHE A 72 6.61 -5.62 3.69
N LEU A 73 5.69 -5.00 2.96
CA LEU A 73 4.28 -4.99 3.32
C LEU A 73 3.71 -6.43 3.41
N TYR A 74 4.07 -7.30 2.46
CA TYR A 74 3.64 -8.70 2.47
C TYR A 74 4.18 -9.44 3.69
N GLU A 75 5.48 -9.31 3.99
CA GLU A 75 6.12 -9.87 5.19
C GLU A 75 5.42 -9.40 6.47
N LEU A 76 5.09 -8.11 6.58
CA LEU A 76 4.36 -7.57 7.74
C LEU A 76 2.94 -8.14 7.85
N CYS A 77 2.23 -8.34 6.73
CA CYS A 77 0.91 -8.97 6.74
C CYS A 77 1.01 -10.42 7.23
N LYS A 78 2.02 -11.17 6.76
CA LYS A 78 2.28 -12.55 7.21
C LYS A 78 2.65 -12.60 8.69
N ALA A 79 3.50 -11.68 9.14
CA ALA A 79 3.87 -11.57 10.54
C ALA A 79 2.64 -11.33 11.43
N PHE A 80 1.73 -10.46 10.98
CA PHE A 80 0.50 -10.18 11.73
C PHE A 80 -0.41 -11.42 11.79
N GLN A 81 -0.61 -12.09 10.66
CA GLN A 81 -1.38 -13.34 10.60
C GLN A 81 -0.78 -14.43 11.49
N HIS A 82 0.55 -14.57 11.51
CA HIS A 82 1.25 -15.49 12.41
C HIS A 82 0.98 -15.14 13.88
N CYS A 83 1.11 -13.86 14.24
CA CYS A 83 0.82 -13.39 15.59
C CYS A 83 -0.62 -13.70 16.02
N LYS A 84 -1.61 -13.50 15.14
CA LYS A 84 -3.01 -13.86 15.44
C LYS A 84 -3.25 -15.35 15.61
N LYS A 85 -2.53 -16.19 14.86
CA LYS A 85 -2.69 -17.64 14.92
C LYS A 85 -1.99 -18.26 16.14
N HIS A 86 -0.81 -17.75 16.49
CA HIS A 86 0.06 -18.37 17.49
C HIS A 86 0.14 -17.60 18.81
N ALA A 87 -0.50 -16.42 18.89
CA ALA A 87 -0.41 -15.50 20.02
C ALA A 87 1.04 -15.14 20.41
N ALA A 88 1.95 -15.17 19.43
CA ALA A 88 3.38 -14.94 19.63
C ALA A 88 3.94 -13.98 18.56
N PHE A 89 4.89 -13.13 18.94
CA PHE A 89 5.48 -12.17 18.01
C PHE A 89 6.58 -12.81 17.16
N PRO A 90 6.49 -12.75 15.81
CA PRO A 90 7.49 -13.39 14.97
C PRO A 90 8.75 -12.53 14.83
N VAL A 91 9.86 -13.15 14.43
CA VAL A 91 11.06 -12.44 13.98
C VAL A 91 10.73 -11.64 12.72
N ILE A 92 10.96 -10.33 12.74
CA ILE A 92 10.73 -9.42 11.62
C ILE A 92 12.06 -8.79 11.22
N LYS A 93 12.43 -8.95 9.94
CA LYS A 93 13.58 -8.23 9.37
C LYS A 93 13.18 -6.79 9.06
N TRP A 94 13.40 -5.90 10.02
CA TRP A 94 13.05 -4.49 9.88
C TRP A 94 13.80 -3.81 8.73
N ARG A 95 13.09 -2.95 7.99
CA ARG A 95 13.64 -2.19 6.85
C ARG A 95 13.58 -0.70 7.11
N LYS A 96 14.24 0.08 6.24
CA LYS A 96 14.12 1.55 6.25
C LYS A 96 12.65 1.95 6.05
N LEU A 97 12.17 2.89 6.86
CA LEU A 97 10.80 3.40 6.74
C LEU A 97 10.58 4.04 5.35
N PRO A 98 9.41 3.80 4.72
CA PRO A 98 9.08 4.43 3.44
C PRO A 98 8.92 5.94 3.61
N SER A 99 9.16 6.73 2.57
CA SER A 99 8.92 8.18 2.66
C SER A 99 7.42 8.49 2.84
N LEU A 100 7.13 9.53 3.62
CA LEU A 100 5.78 10.01 3.96
C LEU A 100 5.03 10.68 2.79
N HIS A 101 5.63 10.79 1.60
CA HIS A 101 4.93 11.40 0.47
C HIS A 101 3.66 10.62 0.13
N SER A 102 2.54 11.34 0.06
CA SER A 102 1.18 10.85 -0.18
C SER A 102 1.01 10.02 -1.46
N ALA A 103 2.00 10.02 -2.35
CA ALA A 103 2.04 9.26 -3.59
C ALA A 103 2.32 7.76 -3.40
N ARG A 104 2.79 7.31 -2.22
CA ARG A 104 2.99 5.89 -1.92
C ARG A 104 1.78 5.29 -1.21
N TRP A 105 0.91 4.70 -2.01
CA TRP A 105 -0.40 4.17 -1.60
C TRP A 105 -0.33 3.09 -0.49
N ASN A 106 0.77 2.34 -0.39
CA ASN A 106 1.02 1.31 0.62
C ASN A 106 1.60 1.83 1.95
N SER A 107 2.11 3.06 2.01
CA SER A 107 2.79 3.55 3.22
C SER A 107 1.88 3.49 4.46
N ARG A 108 0.58 3.82 4.33
CA ARG A 108 -0.40 3.69 5.43
C ARG A 108 -0.43 2.29 6.04
N ALA A 109 -0.44 1.27 5.19
CA ALA A 109 -0.51 -0.11 5.63
C ALA A 109 0.79 -0.53 6.34
N ILE A 110 1.93 -0.18 5.76
CA ILE A 110 3.26 -0.44 6.35
C ILE A 110 3.37 0.21 7.73
N TYR A 111 3.10 1.51 7.83
CA TYR A 111 3.17 2.24 9.10
C TYR A 111 2.23 1.66 10.16
N THR A 112 1.00 1.31 9.78
CA THR A 112 0.01 0.72 10.70
C THR A 112 0.50 -0.60 11.27
N LEU A 113 1.02 -1.49 10.42
CA LEU A 113 1.50 -2.80 10.85
C LEU A 113 2.79 -2.69 11.69
N ILE A 114 3.74 -1.83 11.30
CA ILE A 114 4.95 -1.59 12.11
C ILE A 114 4.56 -1.05 13.48
N ALA A 115 3.70 -0.04 13.54
CA ALA A 115 3.25 0.55 14.79
C ALA A 115 2.53 -0.46 15.68
N TYR A 116 1.71 -1.36 15.11
CA TYR A 116 1.11 -2.44 15.88
C TYR A 116 2.16 -3.32 16.59
N PHE A 117 3.25 -3.69 15.90
CA PHE A 117 4.31 -4.48 16.51
C PHE A 117 5.15 -3.69 17.52
N LEU A 118 5.56 -2.48 17.15
CA LEU A 118 6.58 -1.71 17.86
C LEU A 118 6.04 -0.76 18.93
N LEU A 119 4.76 -0.36 18.87
CA LEU A 119 4.16 0.58 19.82
C LEU A 119 3.03 -0.09 20.63
N PRO A 120 3.34 -0.70 21.79
CA PRO A 120 2.33 -1.35 22.63
C PRO A 120 1.15 -0.44 22.99
N SER A 121 1.41 0.85 23.21
CA SER A 121 0.42 1.89 23.52
C SER A 121 -0.67 2.04 22.45
N TRP A 122 -0.37 1.71 21.19
CA TRP A 122 -1.28 1.88 20.05
C TRP A 122 -1.98 0.59 19.62
N ARG A 123 -1.61 -0.58 20.17
CA ARG A 123 -2.11 -1.89 19.72
C ARG A 123 -3.63 -2.00 19.75
N SER A 124 -4.27 -1.57 20.84
CA SER A 124 -5.73 -1.64 20.98
C SER A 124 -6.46 -0.82 19.93
N VAL A 125 -5.93 0.35 19.56
CA VAL A 125 -6.49 1.24 18.54
C VAL A 125 -6.24 0.70 17.13
N LEU A 126 -5.05 0.13 16.90
CA LEU A 126 -4.63 -0.34 15.58
C LEU A 126 -5.04 -1.79 15.29
N GLU A 127 -5.54 -2.53 16.27
CA GLU A 127 -5.95 -3.94 16.16
C GLU A 127 -6.88 -4.19 14.96
N LEU A 128 -8.01 -3.49 14.92
CA LEU A 128 -9.00 -3.65 13.86
C LEU A 128 -8.50 -3.17 12.48
N PRO A 129 -7.86 -1.98 12.36
CA PRO A 129 -7.18 -1.59 11.13
C PRO A 129 -6.13 -2.59 10.64
N ALA A 130 -5.27 -3.09 11.53
CA ALA A 130 -4.21 -4.04 11.20
C ALA A 130 -4.77 -5.37 10.73
N CYS A 131 -5.82 -5.88 11.39
CA CYS A 131 -6.55 -7.07 10.97
C CYS A 131 -7.18 -6.87 9.58
N PHE A 132 -7.86 -5.75 9.34
CA PHE A 132 -8.40 -5.45 8.02
C PHE A 132 -7.32 -5.39 6.92
N ILE A 133 -6.17 -4.75 7.21
CA ILE A 133 -5.03 -4.69 6.29
C ILE A 133 -4.54 -6.10 5.97
N ALA A 134 -4.21 -6.87 7.01
CA ALA A 134 -3.56 -8.16 6.92
C ALA A 134 -4.49 -9.31 6.52
N GLU A 135 -5.80 -9.11 6.41
CA GLU A 135 -6.72 -10.14 5.93
C GLU A 135 -7.41 -9.76 4.64
N LYS A 136 -8.18 -8.67 4.63
CA LYS A 136 -9.11 -8.38 3.52
C LYS A 136 -8.50 -7.45 2.49
N TRP A 137 -7.82 -6.40 2.95
CA TRP A 137 -7.23 -5.41 2.07
C TRP A 137 -6.02 -5.98 1.31
N GLN A 138 -5.19 -6.81 1.95
CA GLN A 138 -4.01 -7.37 1.29
C GLN A 138 -4.35 -8.31 0.13
N GLU A 139 -5.46 -9.07 0.21
CA GLU A 139 -5.91 -9.94 -0.88
C GLU A 139 -6.18 -9.13 -2.16
N ALA A 140 -6.83 -7.98 -2.01
CA ALA A 140 -7.07 -7.06 -3.11
C ALA A 140 -5.80 -6.35 -3.55
N TRP A 141 -4.90 -6.01 -2.63
CA TRP A 141 -3.65 -5.31 -2.91
C TRP A 141 -2.66 -6.15 -3.72
N PHE A 142 -2.44 -7.40 -3.32
CA PHE A 142 -1.50 -8.32 -3.97
C PHE A 142 -2.14 -9.16 -5.08
N GLY A 143 -3.46 -9.04 -5.27
CA GLY A 143 -4.18 -9.74 -6.33
C GLY A 143 -3.80 -9.28 -7.74
N THR A 144 -4.38 -9.95 -8.74
CA THR A 144 -4.16 -9.71 -10.18
C THR A 144 -4.52 -8.30 -10.69
N GLN A 145 -5.15 -7.48 -9.84
CA GLN A 145 -5.73 -6.19 -10.17
C GLN A 145 -6.77 -6.24 -11.31
N LYS A 146 -7.34 -7.42 -11.59
CA LYS A 146 -8.53 -7.58 -12.42
C LYS A 146 -9.76 -7.56 -11.50
N PHE A 147 -10.93 -7.24 -12.05
CA PHE A 147 -12.16 -7.37 -11.27
C PHE A 147 -12.43 -8.85 -10.97
N LYS A 148 -12.71 -9.15 -9.70
CA LYS A 148 -13.20 -10.42 -9.20
C LYS A 148 -14.27 -10.13 -8.16
N GLU A 149 -15.44 -10.75 -8.31
CA GLU A 149 -16.56 -10.56 -7.39
C GLU A 149 -16.16 -10.91 -5.95
N THR A 150 -15.47 -12.04 -5.78
CA THR A 150 -14.98 -12.51 -4.47
C THR A 150 -14.07 -11.50 -3.77
N THR A 151 -13.18 -10.81 -4.51
CA THR A 151 -12.32 -9.76 -3.95
C THR A 151 -13.15 -8.55 -3.51
N TYR A 152 -14.17 -8.18 -4.28
CA TYR A 152 -15.07 -7.09 -3.91
C TYR A 152 -15.87 -7.43 -2.66
N ASP A 153 -16.45 -8.63 -2.59
CA ASP A 153 -17.26 -9.08 -1.46
C ASP A 153 -16.43 -9.21 -0.18
N ASN A 154 -15.19 -9.71 -0.26
CA ASN A 154 -14.26 -9.77 0.86
C ASN A 154 -13.92 -8.38 1.41
N LEU A 155 -13.67 -7.41 0.53
CA LEU A 155 -13.46 -6.01 0.92
C LEU A 155 -14.71 -5.42 1.55
N LEU A 156 -15.88 -5.63 0.93
CA LEU A 156 -17.16 -5.13 1.41
C LEU A 156 -17.47 -5.65 2.82
N LEU A 157 -17.30 -6.96 3.04
CA LEU A 157 -17.45 -7.60 4.33
C LEU A 157 -16.48 -7.02 5.36
N GLY A 158 -15.20 -6.88 5.00
CA GLY A 158 -14.17 -6.32 5.87
C GLY A 158 -14.50 -4.89 6.31
N ILE A 159 -14.87 -4.02 5.37
CA ILE A 159 -15.22 -2.63 5.66
C ILE A 159 -16.50 -2.53 6.49
N THR A 160 -17.49 -3.39 6.23
CA THR A 160 -18.75 -3.42 6.99
C THR A 160 -18.49 -3.78 8.45
N LYS A 161 -17.63 -4.77 8.72
CA LYS A 161 -17.23 -5.15 10.09
C LYS A 161 -16.52 -4.02 10.83
N LEU A 162 -15.78 -3.16 10.13
CA LEU A 162 -15.14 -1.97 10.72
C LEU A 162 -16.12 -0.85 11.08
N GLY A 163 -17.37 -0.88 10.57
CA GLY A 163 -18.34 0.20 10.78
C GLY A 163 -17.97 1.53 10.12
N CYS A 164 -16.97 1.57 9.23
CA CYS A 164 -16.47 2.81 8.62
C CYS A 164 -17.30 3.23 7.40
N ALA A 165 -18.34 4.04 7.62
CA ALA A 165 -19.25 4.49 6.56
C ALA A 165 -18.56 5.21 5.39
N SER A 166 -17.53 6.01 5.67
CA SER A 166 -16.78 6.71 4.62
C SER A 166 -15.96 5.76 3.74
N ALA A 167 -15.36 4.72 4.33
CA ALA A 167 -14.66 3.68 3.56
C ALA A 167 -15.65 2.87 2.70
N LEU A 168 -16.84 2.57 3.25
CA LEU A 168 -17.89 1.85 2.53
C LEU A 168 -18.39 2.65 1.32
N LYS A 169 -18.66 3.95 1.52
CA LYS A 169 -19.03 4.86 0.43
C LYS A 169 -17.93 4.92 -0.62
N CYS A 170 -16.66 5.00 -0.20
CA CYS A 170 -15.50 5.02 -1.11
C CYS A 170 -15.45 3.76 -1.99
N LEU A 171 -15.58 2.56 -1.41
CA LEU A 171 -15.61 1.30 -2.15
C LEU A 171 -16.75 1.27 -3.17
N LYS A 172 -17.99 1.55 -2.73
CA LYS A 172 -19.19 1.51 -3.60
C LYS A 172 -19.14 2.52 -4.75
N THR A 173 -18.54 3.69 -4.51
CA THR A 173 -18.49 4.77 -5.51
C THR A 173 -17.39 4.54 -6.55
N HIS A 174 -16.23 4.04 -6.14
CA HIS A 174 -15.04 4.05 -6.99
C HIS A 174 -14.61 2.69 -7.50
N TRP A 175 -14.99 1.59 -6.84
CA TRP A 175 -14.64 0.25 -7.29
C TRP A 175 -15.59 -0.23 -8.37
N SER A 176 -15.23 0.00 -9.63
CA SER A 176 -16.04 -0.46 -10.77
C SER A 176 -16.15 -1.98 -10.79
N ARG A 177 -17.39 -2.50 -10.78
CA ARG A 177 -17.72 -3.91 -10.95
C ARG A 177 -17.85 -4.32 -12.43
N ALA A 178 -17.98 -3.36 -13.34
CA ALA A 178 -18.01 -3.64 -14.77
C ALA A 178 -16.68 -4.25 -15.22
N PRO A 179 -16.64 -5.24 -16.14
CA PRO A 179 -15.40 -5.75 -16.70
C PRO A 179 -14.64 -4.64 -17.44
N SER A 180 -13.32 -4.78 -17.50
CA SER A 180 -12.49 -3.90 -18.33
C SER A 180 -12.69 -4.31 -19.77
N VAL A 181 -12.86 -3.35 -20.70
CA VAL A 181 -12.86 -3.66 -22.15
C VAL A 181 -11.57 -4.35 -22.57
N LEU A 182 -10.45 -3.95 -21.97
CA LEU A 182 -9.14 -4.57 -22.20
C LEU A 182 -8.84 -5.56 -21.08
N ASP A 183 -8.33 -6.74 -21.41
CA ASP A 183 -7.90 -7.75 -20.43
C ASP A 183 -6.54 -7.40 -19.80
N VAL A 184 -6.47 -6.22 -19.17
CA VAL A 184 -5.26 -5.69 -18.54
C VAL A 184 -5.50 -5.40 -17.05
N PRO A 185 -4.46 -5.50 -16.21
CA PRO A 185 -4.56 -5.12 -14.80
C PRO A 185 -5.00 -3.65 -14.63
N ARG A 186 -5.93 -3.39 -13.70
CA ARG A 186 -6.43 -2.05 -13.32
C ARG A 186 -5.46 -1.33 -12.41
N SER A 187 -4.23 -1.19 -12.87
CA SER A 187 -3.12 -0.68 -12.08
C SER A 187 -2.28 0.28 -12.91
N ASN A 188 -2.00 1.44 -12.32
CA ASN A 188 -1.07 2.41 -12.93
C ASN A 188 0.39 1.95 -12.86
N MET A 189 0.69 0.74 -12.38
CA MET A 189 2.07 0.23 -12.34
C MET A 189 2.68 0.10 -13.74
N ILE A 190 1.89 -0.29 -14.74
CA ILE A 190 2.37 -0.40 -16.13
C ILE A 190 2.70 1.01 -16.66
N ALA A 191 1.78 1.96 -16.49
CA ALA A 191 2.02 3.35 -16.86
C ALA A 191 3.25 3.95 -16.15
N LYS A 192 3.43 3.71 -14.85
CA LYS A 192 4.61 4.17 -14.09
C LYS A 192 5.91 3.55 -14.60
N ARG A 193 5.90 2.26 -14.98
CA ARG A 193 7.07 1.59 -15.55
C ARG A 193 7.41 2.15 -16.93
N ALA A 194 6.40 2.35 -17.79
CA ALA A 194 6.59 2.93 -19.10
C ALA A 194 7.17 4.35 -19.02
N VAL A 195 6.63 5.21 -18.13
CA VAL A 195 7.18 6.56 -17.91
C VAL A 195 8.62 6.50 -17.41
N LYS A 196 8.95 5.64 -16.45
CA LYS A 196 10.33 5.49 -15.95
C LYS A 196 11.30 5.05 -17.04
N VAL A 197 10.90 4.11 -17.90
CA VAL A 197 11.71 3.69 -19.05
C VAL A 197 11.90 4.86 -20.02
N MET A 198 10.85 5.64 -20.30
CA MET A 198 10.95 6.83 -21.15
C MET A 198 11.83 7.92 -20.55
N GLU A 199 11.81 8.13 -19.23
CA GLU A 199 12.69 9.06 -18.52
C GLU A 199 14.15 8.60 -18.57
N GLU A 200 14.42 7.31 -18.30
CA GLU A 200 15.76 6.71 -18.35
C GLU A 200 16.33 6.71 -19.78
N LEU A 201 15.49 6.37 -20.77
CA LEU A 201 15.83 6.50 -22.19
C LEU A 201 16.06 7.97 -22.53
N GLY A 202 15.21 8.90 -22.09
CA GLY A 202 15.38 10.33 -22.33
C GLY A 202 16.70 10.86 -21.79
N GLU A 203 17.10 10.48 -20.57
CA GLU A 203 18.40 10.85 -19.99
C GLU A 203 19.59 10.21 -20.71
N LYS A 204 19.43 8.98 -21.22
CA LYS A 204 20.43 8.34 -22.07
C LYS A 204 20.51 9.04 -23.43
N CYS A 205 19.37 9.37 -24.01
CA CYS A 205 19.23 10.05 -25.30
C CYS A 205 19.85 11.44 -25.28
N LYS A 206 19.67 12.22 -24.21
CA LYS A 206 20.34 13.53 -24.04
C LYS A 206 21.87 13.45 -23.98
N LYS A 207 22.43 12.28 -23.67
CA LYS A 207 23.88 12.05 -23.54
C LYS A 207 24.49 11.35 -24.75
N ASP A 208 23.66 10.73 -25.58
CA ASP A 208 24.11 10.02 -26.77
C ASP A 208 24.30 11.01 -27.93
N LYS A 209 25.55 11.21 -28.35
CA LYS A 209 25.92 12.15 -29.43
C LYS A 209 25.39 11.75 -30.82
N TYR A 210 24.70 10.61 -30.90
CA TYR A 210 24.19 10.01 -32.14
C TYR A 210 22.66 10.00 -32.26
N LEU A 211 21.93 10.65 -31.35
CA LEU A 211 20.53 10.94 -31.67
C LEU A 211 20.48 11.95 -32.80
N ASP A 212 20.02 11.43 -33.92
CA ASP A 212 19.88 12.12 -35.18
C ASP A 212 19.23 13.48 -34.96
N LEU A 213 20.06 14.53 -34.98
CA LEU A 213 19.67 15.93 -34.75
C LEU A 213 18.50 16.33 -35.66
N MET A 214 18.36 15.64 -36.80
CA MET A 214 17.23 15.74 -37.72
C MET A 214 15.86 15.48 -37.06
N PHE A 215 15.73 14.54 -36.12
CA PHE A 215 14.44 14.21 -35.49
C PHE A 215 14.02 15.23 -34.42
N VAL A 216 14.99 15.88 -33.76
CA VAL A 216 14.74 16.92 -32.75
C VAL A 216 14.45 18.27 -33.42
N VAL A 217 15.11 18.58 -34.54
CA VAL A 217 14.92 19.86 -35.25
C VAL A 217 13.61 19.90 -36.04
N THR A 218 13.09 18.77 -36.52
CA THR A 218 11.83 18.72 -37.29
C THR A 218 10.56 18.75 -36.45
N ASN A 219 10.63 18.54 -35.13
CA ASN A 219 9.47 18.48 -34.24
C ASN A 219 9.34 19.66 -33.27
N ASN A 220 10.19 20.69 -33.38
CA ASN A 220 9.95 21.97 -32.71
C ASN A 220 9.15 22.89 -33.66
N VAL A 221 7.82 22.80 -33.57
CA VAL A 221 6.88 23.83 -34.01
C VAL A 221 6.04 24.24 -32.81
#